data_AF-A0A1G9INS9-F1
#
_entry.id   AF-A0A1G9INS9-F1
#
_cell.length_a   1.000
_cell.length_b   1.000
_cell.length_c   1.000
_cell.angle_alpha   90.00
_cell.angle_beta   90.00
_cell.angle_gamma   90.00
#
_symmetry.space_group_name_H-M   'P 1'
#
loop_
_entity.id
_entity.type
_entity.pdbx_description
1 polymer ?
#
loop_
_entity_poly.entity_id
_entity_poly.type
_entity_poly.pdbx_seq_one_letter_code
_entity_poly.pdbx_strand_id
1 'polypeptide(L)' 'MTTRTENEMRIFNEAINKCRMPVFLISSDGTEYNMKSADQNKAGMARWIKDSNNEMEIYTCDLEDEMIMMRFLLNKAA' A
#
# COMPACT_ATOMS: atom_id res chain seq x y z
N MET A 1 9.87 -14.99 7.72
CA MET A 1 8.65 -14.23 8.06
C MET A 1 9.07 -12.78 8.20
N THR A 2 8.87 -11.97 7.16
CA THR A 2 9.30 -10.57 7.14
C THR A 2 8.14 -9.74 7.66
N THR A 3 8.13 -9.45 8.96
CA THR A 3 7.13 -8.55 9.52
C THR A 3 7.39 -7.14 9.00
N ARG A 4 6.41 -6.53 8.33
CA ARG A 4 6.50 -5.12 7.91
C ARG A 4 6.68 -4.24 9.14
N THR A 5 7.69 -3.38 9.13
CA THR A 5 8.02 -2.48 10.23
C THR A 5 7.06 -1.30 10.30
N GLU A 6 6.92 -0.69 11.49
CA GLU A 6 6.16 0.57 11.65
C GLU A 6 6.67 1.67 10.72
N ASN A 7 7.97 1.68 10.43
CA ASN A 7 8.58 2.64 9.52
C ASN A 7 8.13 2.44 8.07
N GLU A 8 8.01 1.19 7.59
CA GLU A 8 7.46 0.91 6.26
C GLU A 8 6.01 1.36 6.13
N MET A 9 5.20 1.18 7.18
CA MET A 9 3.81 1.66 7.21
C MET A 9 3.71 3.18 7.17
N ARG A 10 4.61 3.87 7.88
CA ARG A 10 4.70 5.33 7.82
C ARG A 10 5.06 5.81 6.41
N ILE A 11 6.11 5.24 5.81
CA ILE A 11 6.58 5.65 4.47
C ILE A 11 5.50 5.35 3.41
N PHE A 12 4.80 4.22 3.52
CA PHE A 12 3.70 3.91 2.63
C PHE A 12 2.55 4.91 2.74
N ASN A 13 2.14 5.27 3.95
CA ASN A 13 1.12 6.31 4.15
C ASN A 13 1.56 7.68 3.59
N GLU A 14 2.85 8.02 3.71
CA GLU A 14 3.40 9.23 3.07
C GLU A 14 3.32 9.17 1.54
N ALA A 15 3.51 7.99 0.93
CA ALA A 15 3.36 7.80 -0.50
C ALA A 15 1.88 7.93 -0.94
N ILE A 16 0.95 7.30 -0.21
CA ILE A 16 -0.49 7.40 -0.46
C ILE A 16 -0.96 8.87 -0.40
N ASN A 17 -0.47 9.63 0.57
CA ASN A 17 -0.84 11.05 0.74
C ASN A 17 -0.32 11.94 -0.38
N LYS A 18 0.73 11.53 -1.10
CA LYS A 18 1.24 12.25 -2.28
C LYS A 18 0.45 11.93 -3.54
N CYS A 19 -0.19 10.77 -3.61
CA CYS A 19 -1.02 10.40 -4.74
C CYS A 19 -2.23 11.35 -4.82
N ARG A 20 -2.75 11.59 -6.01
CA ARG A 20 -3.94 12.45 -6.24
C ARG A 20 -5.22 11.64 -6.33
N MET A 21 -5.17 10.49 -6.98
CA MET A 21 -6.28 9.55 -7.16
C MET A 21 -6.35 8.55 -6.00
N PRO A 22 -7.46 7.77 -5.88
CA PRO A 22 -7.51 6.63 -4.98
C PRO A 22 -6.37 5.65 -5.24
N VAL A 23 -5.83 5.11 -4.15
CA VAL A 23 -4.82 4.04 -4.16
C VAL A 23 -5.48 2.82 -3.55
N PHE A 24 -5.45 1.69 -4.24
CA PHE A 24 -6.05 0.45 -3.76
C PHE A 24 -4.98 -0.54 -3.34
N LEU A 25 -5.24 -1.21 -2.23
CA LEU A 25 -4.51 -2.39 -1.80
C LEU A 25 -5.43 -3.58 -1.99
N ILE A 26 -5.01 -4.58 -2.76
CA ILE A 26 -5.84 -5.69 -3.19
C ILE A 26 -5.22 -6.99 -2.67
N SER A 27 -5.98 -7.80 -1.91
CA SER A 27 -5.53 -9.12 -1.48
C SER A 27 -5.74 -10.19 -2.55
N SER A 28 -5.06 -11.34 -2.40
CA SER A 28 -5.21 -12.50 -3.29
C SER A 28 -6.63 -13.06 -3.39
N ASP A 29 -7.49 -12.79 -2.39
CA ASP A 29 -8.92 -13.12 -2.40
C ASP A 29 -9.80 -12.09 -3.15
N GLY A 30 -9.18 -11.03 -3.71
CA GLY A 30 -9.87 -9.96 -4.43
C GLY A 30 -10.46 -8.86 -3.55
N THR A 31 -10.23 -8.88 -2.22
CA THR A 31 -10.69 -7.78 -1.36
C THR A 31 -9.89 -6.52 -1.63
N GLU A 32 -10.59 -5.42 -1.89
CA GLU A 32 -10.00 -4.12 -2.17
C GLU A 32 -10.12 -3.17 -0.98
N TYR A 33 -9.03 -2.47 -0.67
CA TYR A 33 -9.00 -1.42 0.34
C TYR A 33 -8.57 -0.10 -0.32
N ASN A 34 -9.47 0.89 -0.36
CA ASN A 34 -9.12 2.24 -0.76
C ASN A 34 -8.32 2.91 0.36
N MET A 35 -7.01 3.03 0.15
CA MET A 35 -6.06 3.48 1.16
C MET A 35 -6.17 4.98 1.47
N LYS A 36 -6.98 5.74 0.72
CA LYS A 36 -7.32 7.13 1.04
C LYS A 36 -8.55 7.29 1.93
N SER A 37 -9.35 6.24 2.11
CA SER A 37 -10.40 6.23 3.12
C SER A 37 -9.79 5.85 4.48
N ALA A 38 -9.99 6.66 5.51
CA ALA A 38 -9.39 6.41 6.83
C ALA A 38 -9.74 5.03 7.41
N ASP A 39 -11.00 4.62 7.27
CA ASP A 39 -11.48 3.33 7.77
C ASP A 39 -10.89 2.15 6.98
N GLN A 40 -10.86 2.28 5.65
CA GLN A 40 -10.32 1.23 4.79
C GLN A 40 -8.80 1.17 4.84
N ASN A 41 -8.11 2.30 5.03
CA ASN A 41 -6.66 2.35 5.25
C ASN A 41 -6.30 1.51 6.48
N LYS A 42 -6.97 1.72 7.62
CA LYS A 42 -6.71 0.96 8.84
C LYS A 42 -6.91 -0.55 8.62
N ALA A 43 -7.99 -0.94 7.95
CA ALA A 43 -8.27 -2.35 7.63
C ALA A 43 -7.21 -2.95 6.67
N GLY A 44 -6.88 -2.23 5.60
CA GLY A 44 -5.89 -2.62 4.61
C GLY A 44 -4.49 -2.77 5.20
N MET A 45 -4.04 -1.83 6.03
CA MET A 45 -2.76 -1.93 6.74
C MET A 45 -2.72 -3.15 7.66
N ALA A 46 -3.78 -3.39 8.43
CA ALA A 46 -3.86 -4.54 9.31
C ALA A 46 -3.82 -5.87 8.53
N ARG A 47 -4.46 -5.92 7.35
CA ARG A 47 -4.37 -7.08 6.44
C ARG A 47 -2.95 -7.23 5.88
N TRP A 48 -2.30 -6.13 5.52
CA TRP A 48 -0.98 -6.15 4.89
C TRP A 48 0.14 -6.55 5.84
N ILE A 49 0.04 -6.16 7.10
CA ILE A 49 0.96 -6.62 8.15
C ILE A 49 0.84 -8.13 8.35
N LYS A 50 -0.38 -8.68 8.25
CA LYS A 50 -0.65 -10.12 8.40
C LYS A 50 -0.30 -10.94 7.15
N ASP A 51 -0.15 -10.29 6.00
CA ASP A 51 0.24 -10.93 4.74
C ASP A 51 1.73 -11.27 4.75
N SER A 52 2.05 -12.45 5.27
CA SER A 52 3.41 -12.99 5.35
C SER A 52 3.97 -13.43 4.00
N ASN A 53 3.11 -13.58 2.98
CA ASN A 53 3.48 -14.11 1.67
C ASN A 53 3.69 -12.99 0.63
N ASN A 54 3.43 -11.73 1.00
CA ASN A 54 3.48 -10.58 0.08
C ASN A 54 2.56 -10.75 -1.14
N GLU A 55 1.37 -11.31 -0.92
CA GLU A 55 0.35 -11.51 -1.94
C GLU A 55 -0.50 -10.27 -2.22
N MET A 56 -0.35 -9.21 -1.43
CA MET A 56 -1.10 -7.97 -1.61
C MET A 56 -0.51 -7.09 -2.70
N GLU A 57 -1.35 -6.65 -3.63
CA GLU A 57 -1.01 -5.80 -4.77
C GLU A 57 -1.43 -4.34 -4.52
N ILE A 58 -0.70 -3.40 -5.12
CA ILE A 58 -1.01 -1.98 -5.07
C ILE A 58 -1.48 -1.54 -6.45
N TYR A 59 -2.61 -0.85 -6.52
CA TYR A 59 -3.18 -0.33 -7.75
C TYR A 59 -3.40 1.19 -7.68
N THR A 60 -3.04 1.89 -8.75
CA THR A 60 -3.22 3.33 -8.94
C THR A 60 -3.95 3.61 -10.26
N CYS A 61 -4.66 4.73 -10.33
CA CYS A 61 -5.50 5.05 -11.50
C CYS A 61 -4.84 5.97 -12.53
N ASP A 62 -3.66 6.53 -12.25
CA ASP A 62 -2.91 7.34 -13.21
C ASP A 62 -1.38 7.13 -13.10
N LEU A 63 -0.66 7.57 -14.14
CA LEU A 63 0.78 7.38 -14.29
C LEU A 63 1.59 8.13 -13.22
N GLU A 64 1.11 9.30 -12.78
CA GLU A 64 1.82 10.11 -11.78
C GLU A 64 1.79 9.41 -10.41
N ASP A 65 0.64 8.90 -10.02
CA ASP A 65 0.47 8.11 -8.81
C ASP A 65 1.22 6.78 -8.89
N GLU A 66 1.23 6.13 -10.06
CA GLU A 66 2.03 4.92 -10.29
C GLU A 66 3.52 5.18 -10.05
N MET A 67 4.06 6.30 -10.55
CA MET A 67 5.45 6.69 -10.31
C MET A 67 5.76 6.93 -8.81
N ILE A 68 4.82 7.52 -8.07
CA ILE A 68 4.95 7.72 -6.61
C ILE A 68 5.03 6.36 -5.91
N MET A 69 4.14 5.44 -6.25
CA MET A 69 4.08 4.12 -5.63
C MET A 69 5.26 3.22 -6.04
N MET A 70 5.71 3.29 -7.28
CA MET A 70 6.94 2.61 -7.72
C MET A 70 8.17 3.07 -6.94
N ARG A 71 8.31 4.38 -6.68
CA ARG A 71 9.42 4.89 -5.85
C ARG A 71 9.38 4.34 -4.43
N PHE A 72 8.18 4.23 -3.85
CA PHE A 72 8.02 3.58 -2.55
C PHE A 72 8.49 2.11 -2.59
N LEU A 73 8.09 1.35 -3.60
CA LEU A 73 8.46 -0.07 -3.74
C LEU A 73 9.97 -0.26 -3.97
N LEU A 74 10.60 0.59 -4.79
CA LEU A 74 12.04 0.53 -5.05
C LEU A 74 12.86 0.86 -3.80
N ASN A 75 12.42 1.83 -3.00
CA ASN A 75 13.08 2.18 -1.74
C ASN A 75 12.94 1.10 -0.65
N LYS A 76 11.99 0.17 -0.79
CA LYS A 76 11.89 -1.02 0.07
C LYS A 76 12.90 -2.12 -0.31
N ALA A 77 13.33 -2.15 -1.58
CA ALA A 77 14.22 -3.19 -2.09
C ALA A 77 15.72 -2.87 -1.90
N ALA A 78 16.06 -1.66 -1.47
CA ALA A 78 17.41 -1.18 -1.17
C ALA A 78 17.74 -1.38 0.32
#